data_AF-A3XBL7-F1
#
_entry.id   AF-A3XBL7-F1
#
_cell.length_a   1.000
_cell.length_b   1.000
_cell.length_c   1.000
_cell.angle_alpha   90.00
_cell.angle_beta   90.00
_cell.angle_gamma   90.00
#
_symmetry.space_group_name_H-M   'P 1'
#
loop_
_entity.id
_entity.type
_entity.pdbx_description
1 polymer ?
#
loop_
_entity_poly.entity_id
_entity_poly.type
_entity_poly.pdbx_seq_one_letter_code
_entity_poly.pdbx_strand_id
1 'polypeptide(L)'
;MHKFDLNEIFSARGSETSEARIGEIYHVRRNRIGSGSVSTPIARYFVWRPEYTEGVAPHWRVDCYFRKHKLAGDPKSLSRLLCNNLQNAGLCEAPIWVSWHESDEISGESIGTLFADD
;
A
#
# COMPACT_ATOMS: atom_id res chain seq x y z
N MET A 1 -0.34 13.02 5.52
CA MET A 1 0.53 11.88 5.16
C MET A 1 0.66 10.98 6.38
N HIS A 2 0.32 9.69 6.25
CA HIS A 2 0.42 8.72 7.35
C HIS A 2 1.57 7.76 7.10
N LYS A 3 2.30 7.42 8.16
CA LYS A 3 3.36 6.40 8.15
C LYS A 3 3.03 5.35 9.20
N PHE A 4 3.11 4.08 8.81
CA PHE A 4 2.97 2.93 9.69
C PHE A 4 4.26 2.11 9.65
N ASP A 5 4.88 1.85 10.78
CA ASP A 5 5.91 0.83 10.88
C ASP A 5 5.17 -0.52 11.05
N LEU A 6 5.12 -1.33 9.99
CA LEU A 6 4.34 -2.57 9.96
C LEU A 6 5.00 -3.66 10.82
N ASN A 7 6.33 -3.70 10.78
CA ASN A 7 7.19 -4.47 11.66
C ASN A 7 8.64 -3.93 11.56
N GLU A 8 9.63 -4.69 12.03
CA GLU A 8 11.04 -4.27 12.08
C GLU A 8 11.65 -3.92 10.71
N ILE A 9 11.17 -4.57 9.64
CA ILE A 9 11.76 -4.49 8.30
C ILE A 9 10.77 -3.97 7.25
N PHE A 10 9.52 -3.69 7.60
CA PHE A 10 8.53 -3.14 6.68
C PHE A 10 7.85 -1.90 7.23
N SER A 11 7.62 -0.92 6.36
CA SER A 11 6.82 0.27 6.67
C SER A 11 5.86 0.59 5.53
N ALA A 12 4.73 1.22 5.84
CA ALA A 12 3.82 1.77 4.85
C ALA A 12 3.75 3.28 4.96
N ARG A 13 3.59 3.96 3.83
CA ARG A 13 3.34 5.40 3.76
C ARG A 13 2.19 5.66 2.82
N GLY A 14 1.31 6.58 3.16
CA GLY A 14 0.19 6.93 2.31
C GLY A 14 -0.30 8.35 2.49
N SER A 15 -1.05 8.78 1.49
CA SER A 15 -1.76 10.05 1.46
C SER A 15 -3.25 9.79 1.26
N GLU A 16 -4.04 10.69 1.80
CA GLU A 16 -5.49 10.72 1.61
C GLU A 16 -5.82 11.64 0.44
N THR A 17 -6.75 11.20 -0.39
CA THR A 17 -7.46 12.00 -1.39
C THR A 17 -8.91 12.17 -0.92
N SER A 18 -9.73 12.88 -1.69
CA SER A 18 -11.16 13.04 -1.40
C SER A 18 -11.93 11.72 -1.33
N GLU A 19 -11.48 10.69 -2.06
CA GLU A 19 -12.24 9.46 -2.32
C GLU A 19 -11.54 8.20 -1.80
N ALA A 20 -10.22 8.26 -1.62
CA ALA A 20 -9.42 7.08 -1.30
C ALA A 20 -8.16 7.45 -0.51
N ARG A 21 -7.51 6.43 0.04
CA ARG A 21 -6.13 6.54 0.52
C ARG A 21 -5.26 5.65 -0.32
N ILE A 22 -4.16 6.21 -0.78
CA ILE A 22 -3.22 5.54 -1.68
C ILE A 22 -1.86 5.58 -1.00
N GLY A 23 -1.14 4.48 -1.05
CA GLY A 23 0.19 4.44 -0.48
C GLY A 23 1.04 3.30 -0.99
N GLU A 24 2.25 3.24 -0.44
CA GLU A 24 3.24 2.23 -0.75
C GLU A 24 3.70 1.53 0.52
N ILE A 25 4.01 0.24 0.38
CA ILE A 25 4.71 -0.56 1.39
C ILE A 25 6.17 -0.66 0.95
N TYR A 26 7.08 -0.45 1.89
CA TYR A 26 8.52 -0.48 1.70
C TYR A 26 9.14 -1.56 2.57
N HIS A 27 10.09 -2.30 1.99
CA HIS A 27 11.11 -3.00 2.76
C HIS A 27 12.15 -1.98 3.22
N VAL A 28 12.43 -1.92 4.52
CA VAL A 28 13.34 -0.97 5.14
C VAL A 28 14.57 -1.70 5.67
N ARG A 29 15.74 -1.33 5.15
CA ARG A 29 17.03 -1.76 5.69
C ARG A 29 17.71 -0.59 6.39
N ARG A 30 17.87 -0.70 7.70
CA ARG A 30 18.55 0.32 8.53
C ARG A 30 20.05 0.06 8.55
N ASN A 31 20.86 1.11 8.46
CA ASN A 31 22.31 1.00 8.59
C ASN A 31 22.69 0.70 10.04
N ARG A 32 23.66 -0.19 10.23
CA ARG A 32 24.15 -0.56 11.58
C ARG A 32 25.06 0.51 12.20
N ILE A 33 25.68 1.34 11.38
CA ILE A 33 26.76 2.27 11.76
C ILE A 33 26.28 3.75 11.80
N GLY A 34 25.03 4.03 11.39
CA GLY A 34 24.48 5.40 11.39
C GLY A 34 22.95 5.42 11.33
N SER A 35 22.35 6.61 11.26
CA SER A 35 20.89 6.81 11.26
C SER A 35 20.20 6.58 9.91
N GLY A 36 20.96 6.27 8.86
CA GLY A 36 20.43 6.10 7.50
C GLY A 36 19.61 4.82 7.32
N SER A 37 18.63 4.87 6.42
CA SER A 37 17.86 3.69 5.99
C SER A 37 17.61 3.72 4.49
N VAL A 38 17.69 2.55 3.85
CA VAL A 38 17.25 2.35 2.47
C VAL A 38 15.82 1.80 2.49
N SER A 39 14.93 2.43 1.74
CA SER A 39 13.53 1.99 1.58
C SER A 39 13.32 1.52 0.14
N THR A 40 12.98 0.25 -0.04
CA THR A 40 12.65 -0.32 -1.35
C THR A 40 11.15 -0.50 -1.45
N PRO A 41 10.44 0.15 -2.40
CA PRO A 41 9.01 -0.05 -2.58
C PRO A 41 8.75 -1.48 -3.04
N ILE A 42 7.90 -2.21 -2.31
CA ILE A 42 7.55 -3.61 -2.59
C ILE A 42 6.07 -3.79 -2.92
N ALA A 43 5.21 -2.86 -2.55
CA ALA A 43 3.79 -2.93 -2.87
C ALA A 43 3.16 -1.53 -2.94
N ARG A 44 2.05 -1.43 -3.67
CA ARG A 44 1.09 -0.32 -3.58
C ARG A 44 -0.15 -0.78 -2.86
N TYR A 45 -0.82 0.10 -2.15
CA TYR A 45 -2.11 -0.20 -1.53
C TYR A 45 -3.12 0.92 -1.76
N PHE A 46 -4.40 0.52 -1.77
CA PHE A 46 -5.55 1.39 -1.94
C PHE A 46 -6.56 1.08 -0.83
N VAL A 47 -7.01 2.12 -0.15
CA VAL A 47 -8.04 2.05 0.88
C VAL A 47 -9.19 2.93 0.46
N TRP A 48 -10.35 2.34 0.26
CA TRP A 48 -11.51 3.06 -0.26
C TRP A 48 -12.81 2.40 0.19
N ARG A 49 -13.93 3.09 0.03
CA ARG A 49 -15.25 2.57 0.34
C ARG A 49 -16.07 2.56 -0.95
N PRO A 50 -16.48 1.40 -1.47
CA PRO A 50 -17.29 1.37 -2.67
C PRO A 50 -18.65 2.03 -2.44
N GLU A 51 -19.06 2.89 -3.36
CA GLU A 51 -20.38 3.55 -3.33
C GLU A 51 -21.50 2.53 -3.61
N TYR A 52 -21.26 1.62 -4.55
CA TYR A 52 -22.22 0.61 -4.99
C TYR A 52 -21.67 -0.79 -4.66
N THR A 53 -22.30 -1.43 -3.69
CA THR A 53 -21.97 -2.79 -3.23
C THR A 53 -23.11 -3.73 -3.61
N GLU A 54 -23.14 -4.20 -4.85
CA GLU A 54 -24.19 -5.12 -5.31
C GLU A 54 -24.04 -6.48 -4.60
N GLY A 55 -25.05 -6.88 -3.84
CA GLY A 55 -25.10 -8.19 -3.19
C GLY A 55 -24.19 -8.39 -1.97
N VAL A 56 -23.55 -7.33 -1.44
CA VAL A 56 -22.73 -7.39 -0.22
C VAL A 56 -22.95 -6.19 0.69
N ALA A 57 -22.71 -6.35 1.99
CA ALA A 57 -22.84 -5.25 2.95
C ALA A 57 -21.85 -4.11 2.65
N PRO A 58 -22.20 -2.84 2.95
CA PRO A 58 -21.26 -1.73 2.86
C PRO A 58 -20.00 -2.01 3.67
N HIS A 59 -18.84 -1.92 3.04
CA HIS A 59 -17.56 -2.30 3.65
C HIS A 59 -16.42 -1.43 3.13
N TRP A 60 -15.31 -1.39 3.87
CA TRP A 60 -14.05 -0.84 3.39
C TRP A 60 -13.30 -1.87 2.55
N ARG A 61 -12.63 -1.40 1.50
CA ARG A 61 -11.66 -2.15 0.72
C ARG A 61 -10.26 -1.76 1.12
N VAL A 62 -9.41 -2.75 1.32
CA VAL A 62 -7.95 -2.58 1.44
C VAL A 62 -7.32 -3.51 0.43
N ASP A 63 -6.96 -2.98 -0.74
CA ASP A 63 -6.39 -3.75 -1.84
C ASP A 63 -4.88 -3.51 -1.89
N CYS A 64 -4.07 -4.57 -1.82
CA CYS A 64 -2.61 -4.51 -1.84
C CYS A 64 -2.04 -5.21 -3.07
N TYR A 65 -1.16 -4.54 -3.81
CA TYR A 65 -0.54 -5.03 -5.04
C TYR A 65 0.97 -5.11 -4.84
N PHE A 66 1.47 -6.32 -4.63
CA PHE A 66 2.88 -6.61 -4.35
C PHE A 66 3.64 -6.84 -5.66
N ARG A 67 4.81 -6.21 -5.78
CA ARG A 67 5.75 -6.47 -6.87
C ARG A 67 6.37 -7.84 -6.68
N LYS A 68 6.66 -8.57 -7.76
CA LYS A 68 7.47 -9.80 -7.65
C LYS A 68 8.91 -9.41 -7.40
N HIS A 69 9.27 -9.32 -6.12
CA HIS A 69 10.58 -8.87 -5.70
C HIS A 69 11.08 -9.72 -4.54
N LYS A 70 12.38 -10.04 -4.51
CA LYS A 70 12.99 -10.87 -3.44
C LYS A 70 12.87 -10.30 -2.02
N LEU A 71 12.59 -9.00 -1.91
CA LEU A 71 12.35 -8.31 -0.63
C LEU A 71 10.86 -8.20 -0.29
N ALA A 72 9.97 -8.62 -1.18
CA ALA A 72 8.56 -8.73 -0.86
C ALA A 72 8.41 -9.85 0.19
N GLY A 73 7.92 -9.50 1.37
CA GLY A 73 7.52 -10.49 2.38
C GLY A 73 6.25 -11.23 1.95
N ASP A 74 5.67 -12.02 2.85
CA ASP A 74 4.38 -12.68 2.59
C ASP A 74 3.25 -11.64 2.38
N PRO A 75 2.63 -11.57 1.19
CA PRO A 75 1.59 -10.59 0.89
C PRO A 75 0.43 -10.61 1.88
N LYS A 76 -0.03 -11.82 2.25
CA LYS A 76 -1.16 -12.01 3.15
C LYS A 76 -0.86 -11.41 4.53
N SER A 77 0.28 -11.74 5.12
CA SER A 77 0.67 -11.24 6.44
C SER A 77 0.84 -9.72 6.44
N LEU A 78 1.48 -9.16 5.41
CA LEU A 78 1.68 -7.70 5.31
C LEU A 78 0.39 -6.93 5.08
N SER A 79 -0.52 -7.41 4.24
CA SER A 79 -1.84 -6.79 4.04
C SER A 79 -2.68 -6.79 5.31
N ARG A 80 -2.63 -7.87 6.10
CA ARG A 80 -3.32 -7.94 7.40
C ARG A 80 -2.71 -6.98 8.41
N LEU A 81 -1.38 -6.89 8.49
CA LEU A 81 -0.69 -5.93 9.36
C LEU A 81 -1.03 -4.49 8.99
N LEU A 82 -1.04 -4.17 7.69
CA LEU A 82 -1.44 -2.86 7.21
C LEU A 82 -2.90 -2.57 7.59
N CYS A 83 -3.83 -3.50 7.36
CA CYS A 83 -5.23 -3.32 7.70
C CYS A 83 -5.43 -3.05 9.21
N ASN A 84 -4.71 -3.77 10.07
CA ASN A 84 -4.78 -3.56 11.52
C ASN A 84 -4.26 -2.16 11.89
N ASN A 85 -3.16 -1.71 11.29
CA ASN A 85 -2.63 -0.37 11.52
C ASN A 85 -3.60 0.73 11.06
N LEU A 86 -4.25 0.54 9.91
CA LEU A 86 -5.26 1.46 9.39
C LEU A 86 -6.49 1.54 10.30
N GLN A 87 -6.98 0.39 10.79
CA GLN A 87 -8.07 0.36 11.77
C GLN A 87 -7.68 1.05 13.08
N ASN A 88 -6.51 0.73 13.63
CA ASN A 88 -6.03 1.32 14.90
C ASN A 88 -5.84 2.84 14.79
N ALA A 89 -5.52 3.34 13.59
CA ALA A 89 -5.41 4.76 13.31
C ALA A 89 -6.76 5.45 13.01
N GLY A 90 -7.87 4.71 13.03
CA GLY A 90 -9.21 5.23 12.72
C GLY A 90 -9.40 5.59 11.25
N LEU A 91 -8.58 5.06 10.34
CA LEU A 91 -8.63 5.39 8.92
C LEU A 91 -9.59 4.49 8.14
N CYS A 92 -9.92 3.32 8.66
CA CYS A 92 -10.99 2.47 8.17
C CYS A 92 -11.59 1.67 9.32
N GLU A 93 -12.77 1.11 9.13
CA GLU A 93 -13.50 0.38 10.16
C GLU A 93 -14.16 -0.87 9.60
N ALA A 94 -14.49 -1.83 10.46
CA ALA A 94 -15.20 -3.02 10.04
C ALA A 94 -16.64 -2.69 9.55
N PRO A 95 -17.17 -3.41 8.55
CA PRO A 95 -16.56 -4.56 7.87
C PRO A 95 -15.50 -4.15 6.83
N ILE A 96 -14.43 -4.96 6.71
CA ILE A 96 -13.33 -4.73 5.76
C ILE A 96 -13.13 -5.97 4.90
N TRP A 97 -13.03 -5.76 3.60
CA TRP A 97 -12.48 -6.73 2.67
C TRP A 97 -11.02 -6.38 2.36
N VAL A 98 -10.10 -7.23 2.79
CA VAL A 98 -8.67 -7.09 2.53
C VAL A 98 -8.29 -8.04 1.40
N SER A 99 -7.72 -7.51 0.32
CA SER A 99 -7.20 -8.30 -0.79
C SER A 99 -5.70 -8.06 -0.98
N TRP A 100 -5.01 -9.09 -1.46
CA TRP A 100 -3.59 -9.03 -1.80
C TRP A 100 -3.37 -9.72 -3.13
N HIS A 101 -2.54 -9.10 -3.95
CA HIS A 101 -2.25 -9.53 -5.32
C HIS A 101 -0.75 -9.48 -5.53
N GLU A 102 -0.24 -10.37 -6.37
CA GLU A 102 1.07 -10.19 -6.98
C GLU A 102 0.90 -9.57 -8.36
N SER A 103 1.62 -8.50 -8.63
CA SER A 103 1.54 -7.72 -9.87
C SER A 103 2.93 -7.28 -10.28
N ASP A 104 3.27 -7.45 -11.55
CA ASP A 104 4.44 -6.82 -12.17
C ASP A 104 3.99 -5.90 -13.30
N GLU A 105 4.78 -4.85 -13.52
CA GLU A 105 4.64 -4.03 -14.73
C GLU A 105 5.12 -4.85 -15.93
N ILE A 106 4.23 -5.03 -16.92
CA ILE A 106 4.55 -5.75 -18.15
C ILE A 106 5.12 -4.81 -19.20
N SER A 107 4.50 -3.64 -19.36
CA SER A 107 4.91 -2.58 -20.27
C SER A 107 4.20 -1.26 -19.89
N GLY A 108 4.64 -0.16 -20.47
CA GLY A 108 4.01 1.15 -20.36
C GLY A 108 4.17 1.94 -21.65
N GLU A 109 3.16 2.72 -22.00
CA GLU A 109 3.20 3.64 -23.14
C GLU A 109 2.81 5.04 -22.64
N SER A 110 3.57 6.05 -23.07
CA SER A 110 3.20 7.44 -22.86
C SER A 110 2.16 7.85 -23.89
N ILE A 111 0.97 8.24 -23.45
CA ILE A 111 -0.05 8.85 -24.31
C ILE A 111 -0.10 10.35 -23.99
N GLY A 112 0.29 11.18 -24.97
CA GLY A 112 0.46 12.63 -24.81
C GLY A 112 1.85 13.06 -24.33
N THR A 113 2.07 14.36 -24.19
CA THR A 113 3.34 14.94 -23.71
C THR A 113 3.41 14.86 -22.19
N LEU A 114 4.13 13.87 -21.66
CA LEU A 114 4.30 13.68 -20.21
C LEU A 114 5.46 14.49 -19.61
N PHE A 115 6.42 14.87 -20.44
CA PHE A 115 7.59 15.64 -20.04
C PHE A 115 7.62 16.94 -20.86
N ALA A 116 7.88 18.06 -20.20
CA ALA A 116 8.21 19.29 -20.92
C ALA A 116 9.60 19.12 -21.54
N ASP A 117 9.77 19.55 -22.79
CA ASP A 117 11.11 19.71 -23.36
C ASP A 117 11.84 20.82 -22.57
N ASP A 118 13.08 20.55 -22.17
CA ASP A 118 13.95 21.46 -21.39
C ASP A 118 14.22 22.80 -22.10
#